data_AF-A0A2V5QLJ4-F1
#
_entry.id   AF-A0A2V5QLJ4-F1
#
_cell.length_a   1.000
_cell.length_b   1.000
_cell.length_c   1.000
_cell.angle_alpha   90.00
_cell.angle_beta   90.00
_cell.angle_gamma   90.00
#
_symmetry.space_group_name_H-M   'P 1'
#
loop_
_entity.id
_entity.type
_entity.pdbx_description
1 polymer ?
#
loop_
_entity_poly.entity_id
_entity_poly.type
_entity_poly.pdbx_seq_one_letter_code
_entity_poly.pdbx_strand_id
1 'polypeptide(L)'
;MAAVQQQVESHYRSDIIEKVRRAGGIISVGDTTVRLAKQFGFCYGVERAIDLAYAARKVFKDRRLFIVGEIIHNPEVNHQIASLGIKNLTGKNKEADISDLGPDDVVIVPAFGTELSIQQQIKDRGCQIVDTTCGDVMSVWKRVRKYASESATSIIHGKAEHEETKATSSRALGDGSGHYVVVLTLADT
;
A
#
# COMPACT_ATOMS: atom_id res chain seq x y z
N MET A 1 12.21 -15.36 -4.05
CA MET A 1 11.42 -14.45 -4.90
C MET A 1 10.67 -15.21 -6.00
N ALA A 2 11.34 -15.98 -6.87
CA ALA A 2 10.68 -16.68 -7.99
C ALA A 2 9.41 -17.50 -7.62
N ALA A 3 9.44 -18.28 -6.53
CA ALA A 3 8.27 -19.06 -6.10
C ALA A 3 7.13 -18.22 -5.47
N VAL A 4 7.39 -16.99 -5.04
CA VAL A 4 6.34 -16.03 -4.64
C VAL A 4 5.73 -15.44 -5.89
N GLN A 5 6.59 -15.00 -6.81
CA GLN A 5 6.20 -14.37 -8.05
C GLN A 5 5.33 -15.29 -8.92
N GLN A 6 5.63 -16.59 -9.00
CA GLN A 6 4.79 -17.55 -9.73
C GLN A 6 3.37 -17.68 -9.15
N GLN A 7 3.24 -17.65 -7.82
CA GLN A 7 1.94 -17.73 -7.14
C GLN A 7 1.14 -16.44 -7.39
N VAL A 8 1.78 -15.28 -7.22
CA VAL A 8 1.19 -13.96 -7.50
C VAL A 8 0.78 -13.85 -8.97
N GLU A 9 1.66 -14.21 -9.91
CA GLU A 9 1.37 -14.17 -11.35
C GLU A 9 0.18 -15.05 -11.73
N SER A 10 0.00 -16.21 -11.10
CA SER A 10 -1.13 -17.11 -11.39
C SER A 10 -2.49 -16.52 -11.01
N HIS A 11 -2.53 -15.62 -10.02
CA HIS A 11 -3.76 -14.98 -9.58
C HIS A 11 -4.16 -13.77 -10.44
N TYR A 12 -3.19 -13.12 -11.10
CA TYR A 12 -3.43 -11.81 -11.73
C TYR A 12 -3.17 -11.79 -13.24
N ARG A 13 -2.66 -12.87 -13.85
CA ARG A 13 -2.56 -13.00 -15.31
C ARG A 13 -3.83 -13.60 -15.90
N SER A 14 -4.26 -13.03 -17.03
CA SER A 14 -5.39 -13.50 -17.81
C SER A 14 -4.94 -13.85 -19.21
N ASP A 15 -5.18 -15.10 -19.63
CA ASP A 15 -4.88 -15.56 -21.00
C ASP A 15 -5.58 -14.73 -22.07
N ILE A 16 -6.78 -14.22 -21.76
CA ILE A 16 -7.52 -13.35 -22.67
C ILE A 16 -6.78 -12.02 -22.83
N ILE A 17 -6.36 -11.40 -21.73
CA ILE A 17 -5.60 -10.14 -21.79
C ILE A 17 -4.27 -10.33 -22.52
N GLU A 18 -3.58 -11.45 -22.29
CA GLU A 18 -2.35 -11.77 -23.00
C GLU A 18 -2.56 -11.99 -24.50
N LYS A 19 -3.66 -12.64 -24.90
CA LYS A 19 -4.06 -12.74 -26.32
C LYS A 19 -4.32 -11.36 -26.92
N VAL A 20 -5.05 -10.49 -26.23
CA VAL A 20 -5.33 -9.12 -26.69
C VAL A 20 -4.04 -8.31 -26.82
N ARG A 21 -3.11 -8.41 -25.85
CA ARG A 21 -1.79 -7.77 -25.93
C ARG A 21 -0.98 -8.25 -27.13
N ARG A 22 -0.92 -9.56 -27.36
CA ARG A 22 -0.23 -10.15 -28.53
C ARG A 22 -0.84 -9.71 -29.86
N ALA A 23 -2.14 -9.44 -29.89
CA ALA A 23 -2.85 -8.91 -31.06
C ALA A 23 -2.67 -7.38 -31.26
N GLY A 24 -1.74 -6.73 -30.55
CA GLY A 24 -1.51 -5.29 -30.65
C GLY A 24 -2.49 -4.45 -29.81
N GLY A 25 -3.14 -5.07 -28.82
CA GLY A 25 -4.06 -4.40 -27.90
C GLY A 25 -5.48 -4.22 -28.44
N ILE A 26 -5.81 -4.78 -29.60
CA ILE A 26 -7.14 -4.67 -30.21
C ILE A 26 -7.56 -6.04 -30.73
N ILE A 27 -8.77 -6.47 -30.39
CA ILE A 27 -9.41 -7.65 -30.98
C ILE A 27 -10.85 -7.33 -31.36
N SER A 28 -11.39 -8.05 -32.34
CA SER A 28 -12.80 -7.96 -32.73
C SER A 28 -13.47 -9.33 -32.58
N VAL A 29 -14.68 -9.33 -32.02
CA VAL A 29 -15.53 -10.51 -31.83
C VAL A 29 -16.92 -10.16 -32.39
N GLY A 30 -17.25 -10.72 -33.56
CA GLY A 30 -18.40 -10.26 -34.35
C GLY A 30 -18.27 -8.77 -34.65
N ASP A 31 -19.34 -8.02 -34.36
CA ASP A 31 -19.40 -6.56 -34.54
C ASP A 31 -18.84 -5.78 -33.33
N THR A 32 -18.35 -6.47 -32.30
CA THR A 32 -17.80 -5.83 -31.09
C THR A 32 -16.28 -5.73 -31.17
N THR A 33 -15.74 -4.54 -30.89
CA THR A 33 -14.29 -4.31 -30.81
C THR A 33 -13.86 -4.06 -29.38
N VAL A 34 -12.89 -4.84 -28.90
CA VAL A 34 -12.25 -4.66 -27.58
C VAL A 34 -10.90 -4.00 -27.78
N ARG A 35 -10.65 -2.91 -27.06
CA ARG A 35 -9.38 -2.17 -27.09
C ARG A 35 -8.80 -2.10 -25.68
N LEU A 36 -7.58 -2.58 -25.53
CA LEU A 36 -6.86 -2.50 -24.26
C LEU A 36 -6.20 -1.13 -24.13
N ALA A 37 -6.28 -0.54 -22.93
CA ALA A 37 -5.55 0.68 -22.62
C ALA A 37 -4.04 0.44 -22.73
N LYS A 38 -3.29 1.48 -23.17
CA LYS A 38 -1.83 1.42 -23.34
C LYS A 38 -1.11 1.03 -22.04
N GLN A 39 -1.62 1.51 -20.90
CA GLN A 39 -1.18 1.15 -19.57
C GLN A 39 -2.36 0.53 -18.83
N PHE A 40 -2.22 -0.72 -18.43
CA PHE A 40 -3.29 -1.51 -17.80
C PHE A 40 -2.69 -2.57 -16.88
N GLY A 41 -3.23 -2.68 -15.67
CA GLY A 41 -2.83 -3.65 -14.66
C GLY A 41 -2.16 -3.00 -13.46
N PHE A 42 -1.41 -3.81 -12.70
CA PHE A 42 -0.68 -3.36 -11.53
C PHE A 42 0.54 -2.52 -11.92
N CYS A 43 0.80 -1.48 -11.13
CA CYS A 43 2.06 -0.77 -11.19
C CYS A 43 3.11 -1.50 -10.35
N TYR A 44 4.39 -1.18 -10.58
CA TYR A 44 5.50 -1.78 -9.85
C TYR A 44 5.36 -1.65 -8.31
N GLY A 45 4.84 -0.52 -7.82
CA GLY A 45 4.61 -0.33 -6.38
C GLY A 45 3.61 -1.33 -5.80
N VAL A 46 2.54 -1.62 -6.54
CA VAL A 46 1.52 -2.61 -6.17
C VAL A 46 2.09 -4.03 -6.22
N GLU A 47 2.76 -4.39 -7.31
CA GLU A 47 3.38 -5.72 -7.47
C GLU A 47 4.36 -6.00 -6.32
N ARG A 48 5.25 -5.04 -6.04
CA ARG A 48 6.22 -5.13 -4.95
C ARG A 48 5.53 -5.30 -3.59
N ALA A 49 4.45 -4.58 -3.34
CA ALA A 49 3.77 -4.67 -2.06
C ALA A 49 3.13 -6.05 -1.83
N ILE A 50 2.49 -6.60 -2.86
CA ILE A 50 1.95 -7.95 -2.85
C ILE A 50 3.07 -8.97 -2.66
N ASP A 51 4.15 -8.90 -3.45
CA ASP A 51 5.28 -9.81 -3.37
C ASP A 51 5.91 -9.83 -1.97
N LEU A 52 6.08 -8.67 -1.34
CA LEU A 52 6.61 -8.56 0.01
C LEU A 52 5.67 -9.16 1.07
N ALA A 53 4.35 -9.00 0.92
CA ALA A 53 3.39 -9.60 1.83
C ALA A 53 3.42 -11.14 1.76
N TYR A 54 3.44 -11.71 0.55
CA TYR A 54 3.61 -13.16 0.35
C TYR A 54 4.97 -13.66 0.85
N ALA A 55 6.05 -12.90 0.60
CA ALA A 55 7.37 -13.23 1.10
C ALA A 55 7.42 -13.21 2.63
N ALA A 56 6.78 -12.24 3.28
CA ALA A 56 6.69 -12.15 4.72
C ALA A 56 6.06 -13.42 5.31
N ARG A 57 4.93 -13.89 4.77
CA ARG A 57 4.32 -15.16 5.22
C ARG A 57 5.26 -16.35 5.08
N LYS A 58 6.05 -16.41 4.00
CA LYS A 58 7.00 -17.50 3.75
C LYS A 58 8.23 -17.45 4.65
N VAL A 59 8.68 -16.26 5.03
CA VAL A 59 9.85 -16.06 5.91
C VAL A 59 9.45 -16.27 7.37
N PHE A 60 8.31 -15.73 7.79
CA PHE A 60 7.87 -15.73 9.18
C PHE A 60 6.83 -16.81 9.47
N LYS A 61 7.04 -18.04 8.97
CA LYS A 61 6.03 -19.12 8.94
C LYS A 61 5.39 -19.43 10.28
N ASP A 62 6.13 -19.32 11.37
CA ASP A 62 5.66 -19.67 12.72
C ASP A 62 5.22 -18.46 13.56
N ARG A 63 5.24 -17.26 12.98
CA ARG A 63 4.86 -16.01 13.66
C ARG A 63 3.47 -15.55 13.22
N ARG A 64 2.79 -14.80 14.10
CA ARG A 64 1.55 -14.10 13.75
C ARG A 64 1.92 -12.91 12.86
N LEU A 65 1.17 -12.77 11.77
CA LEU A 65 1.35 -11.68 10.82
C LEU A 65 0.11 -10.82 10.84
N PHE A 66 0.35 -9.51 10.80
CA PHE A 66 -0.68 -8.51 10.78
C PHE A 66 -0.41 -7.51 9.66
N ILE A 67 -1.43 -6.77 9.27
CA ILE A 67 -1.32 -5.65 8.34
C ILE A 67 -2.09 -4.44 8.87
N VAL A 68 -1.56 -3.25 8.63
CA VAL A 68 -2.29 -2.01 8.89
C VAL A 68 -3.19 -1.71 7.71
N GLY A 69 -4.49 -1.91 7.87
CA GLY A 69 -5.47 -1.65 6.81
C GLY A 69 -5.36 -2.64 5.65
N GLU A 70 -5.68 -2.16 4.46
CA GLU A 70 -5.60 -2.93 3.22
C GLU A 70 -4.19 -2.84 2.61
N ILE A 71 -3.71 -3.93 1.98
CA ILE A 71 -2.40 -3.89 1.27
C ILE A 71 -2.43 -2.90 0.09
N ILE A 72 -3.56 -2.93 -0.64
CA ILE A 72 -3.96 -2.05 -1.74
C ILE A 72 -5.50 -1.96 -1.77
N HIS A 73 -6.09 -0.97 -2.43
CA HIS A 73 -7.56 -0.88 -2.59
C HIS A 73 -8.10 -1.86 -3.65
N ASN A 74 -7.95 -3.15 -3.39
CA ASN A 74 -8.49 -4.23 -4.20
C ASN A 74 -9.03 -5.34 -3.28
N PRO A 75 -10.36 -5.54 -3.22
CA PRO A 75 -10.97 -6.52 -2.31
C PRO A 75 -10.47 -7.96 -2.53
N GLU A 76 -10.25 -8.36 -3.78
CA GLU A 76 -9.79 -9.71 -4.12
C GLU A 76 -8.36 -9.95 -3.60
N VAL A 77 -7.48 -8.97 -3.80
CA VAL A 77 -6.09 -9.04 -3.31
C VAL A 77 -6.08 -9.09 -1.78
N ASN A 78 -6.89 -8.26 -1.09
CA ASN A 78 -6.98 -8.30 0.36
C ASN A 78 -7.55 -9.62 0.90
N HIS A 79 -8.52 -10.21 0.21
CA HIS A 79 -9.02 -11.54 0.57
C HIS A 79 -7.92 -12.61 0.45
N GLN A 80 -7.08 -12.53 -0.59
CA GLN A 80 -5.93 -13.43 -0.73
C GLN A 80 -4.89 -13.20 0.36
N ILE A 81 -4.60 -11.95 0.75
CA ILE A 81 -3.71 -11.68 1.89
C ILE A 81 -4.28 -12.22 3.20
N ALA A 82 -5.58 -12.05 3.44
CA ALA A 82 -6.25 -12.60 4.62
C ALA A 82 -6.20 -14.14 4.64
N SER A 83 -6.35 -14.81 3.48
CA SER A 83 -6.28 -16.28 3.39
C SER A 83 -4.88 -16.85 3.68
N LEU A 84 -3.83 -16.01 3.66
CA LEU A 84 -2.50 -16.35 4.16
C LEU A 84 -2.42 -16.30 5.71
N GLY A 85 -3.52 -16.02 6.41
CA GLY A 85 -3.57 -15.86 7.86
C GLY A 85 -2.98 -14.54 8.35
N ILE A 86 -2.92 -13.51 7.49
CA ILE A 86 -2.47 -12.17 7.84
C ILE A 86 -3.70 -11.36 8.28
N LYS A 87 -3.74 -10.96 9.55
CA LYS A 87 -4.91 -10.29 10.15
C LYS A 87 -4.82 -8.78 10.05
N ASN A 88 -5.94 -8.11 9.78
CA ASN A 88 -5.97 -6.66 9.70
C ASN A 88 -6.13 -5.98 11.09
N LEU A 89 -5.33 -4.94 11.35
CA LEU A 89 -5.33 -4.18 12.61
C LEU A 89 -6.24 -2.95 12.62
N THR A 90 -6.64 -2.44 11.45
CA THR A 90 -7.36 -1.16 11.34
C THR A 90 -8.41 -1.17 10.23
N GLY A 91 -9.25 -0.13 10.19
CA GLY A 91 -10.27 0.01 9.15
C GLY A 91 -11.47 -0.92 9.34
N LYS A 92 -12.26 -1.08 8.27
CA LYS A 92 -13.59 -1.74 8.34
C LYS A 92 -13.52 -3.25 8.57
N ASN A 93 -12.47 -3.90 8.07
CA ASN A 93 -12.28 -5.34 8.17
C ASN A 93 -11.28 -5.69 9.27
N LYS A 94 -11.24 -4.90 10.34
CA LYS A 94 -10.33 -5.11 11.47
C LYS A 94 -10.64 -6.44 12.17
N GLU A 95 -9.61 -7.22 12.44
CA GLU A 95 -9.69 -8.55 13.07
C GLU A 95 -8.92 -8.63 14.40
N ALA A 96 -8.03 -7.66 14.66
CA ALA A 96 -7.24 -7.57 15.89
C ALA A 96 -6.95 -6.11 16.22
N ASP A 97 -6.58 -5.84 17.47
CA ASP A 97 -6.15 -4.53 17.92
C ASP A 97 -4.62 -4.41 17.91
N ILE A 98 -4.11 -3.19 17.69
CA ILE A 98 -2.69 -2.88 17.91
C ILE A 98 -2.29 -3.22 19.36
N SER A 99 -3.25 -3.19 20.30
CA SER A 99 -3.01 -3.60 21.68
C SER A 99 -2.77 -5.09 21.89
N ASP A 100 -3.12 -5.94 20.92
CA ASP A 100 -2.96 -7.40 20.99
C ASP A 100 -1.57 -7.85 20.52
N LEU A 101 -0.79 -6.91 19.98
CA LEU A 101 0.54 -7.14 19.47
C LEU A 101 1.58 -7.33 20.58
N GLY A 102 2.51 -8.23 20.33
CA GLY A 102 3.70 -8.51 21.13
C GLY A 102 4.99 -8.55 20.29
N PRO A 103 6.15 -8.69 20.94
CA PRO A 103 7.47 -8.55 20.30
C PRO A 103 7.75 -9.60 19.22
N ASP A 104 7.13 -10.78 19.33
CA ASP A 104 7.27 -11.85 18.35
C ASP A 104 6.33 -11.69 17.14
N ASP A 105 5.53 -10.62 17.07
CA ASP A 105 4.65 -10.40 15.92
C ASP A 105 5.34 -9.63 14.79
N VAL A 106 4.81 -9.82 13.58
CA VAL A 106 5.25 -9.10 12.38
C VAL A 106 4.09 -8.28 11.84
N VAL A 107 4.33 -7.00 11.58
CA VAL A 107 3.32 -6.09 11.03
C VAL A 107 3.75 -5.56 9.67
N ILE A 108 2.88 -5.73 8.68
CA ILE A 108 3.04 -5.23 7.34
C ILE A 108 2.45 -3.83 7.28
N VAL A 109 3.24 -2.88 6.77
CA VAL A 109 2.76 -1.54 6.40
C VAL A 109 2.41 -1.58 4.91
N PRO A 110 1.23 -1.07 4.49
CA PRO A 110 0.72 -1.23 3.13
C PRO A 110 1.42 -0.33 2.10
N ALA A 111 1.05 -0.47 0.82
CA ALA A 111 1.71 0.23 -0.30
C ALA A 111 1.63 1.77 -0.20
N PHE A 112 0.56 2.30 0.38
CA PHE A 112 0.36 3.74 0.61
C PHE A 112 1.01 4.25 1.91
N GLY A 113 1.58 3.34 2.70
CA GLY A 113 2.19 3.63 3.98
C GLY A 113 1.22 3.70 5.15
N THR A 114 1.69 4.22 6.27
CA THR A 114 0.89 4.46 7.48
C THR A 114 1.36 5.73 8.18
N GLU A 115 0.48 6.31 9.00
CA GLU A 115 0.80 7.42 9.89
C GLU A 115 1.95 7.09 10.83
N LEU A 116 2.76 8.11 11.16
CA LEU A 116 3.87 8.00 12.12
C LEU A 116 3.42 7.48 13.50
N SER A 117 2.26 7.90 13.97
CA SER A 117 1.66 7.50 15.25
C SER A 117 1.45 5.98 15.31
N ILE A 118 0.80 5.41 14.29
CA ILE A 118 0.56 3.97 14.16
C ILE A 118 1.89 3.21 14.05
N GLN A 119 2.82 3.72 13.23
CA GLN A 119 4.14 3.11 13.10
C GLN A 119 4.91 3.08 14.43
N GLN A 120 4.79 4.13 15.24
CA GLN A 120 5.42 4.20 16.56
C GLN A 120 4.76 3.22 17.54
N GLN A 121 3.42 3.16 17.58
CA GLN A 121 2.71 2.19 18.42
C GLN A 121 3.15 0.74 18.14
N ILE A 122 3.33 0.36 16.87
CA ILE A 122 3.82 -0.96 16.50
C ILE A 122 5.26 -1.19 16.99
N LYS A 123 6.14 -0.19 16.84
CA LYS A 123 7.53 -0.27 17.33
C LYS A 123 7.61 -0.39 18.84
N ASP A 124 6.76 0.34 19.57
CA ASP A 124 6.71 0.32 21.04
C ASP A 124 6.29 -1.05 21.58
N ARG A 125 5.59 -1.86 20.77
CA ARG A 125 5.29 -3.28 21.07
C ARG A 125 6.44 -4.24 20.77
N GLY A 126 7.56 -3.74 20.24
CA GLY A 126 8.72 -4.56 19.85
C GLY A 126 8.51 -5.37 18.58
N CYS A 127 7.44 -5.11 17.81
CA CYS A 127 7.13 -5.89 16.63
C CYS A 127 8.12 -5.63 15.49
N GLN A 128 8.32 -6.64 14.66
CA GLN A 128 9.05 -6.49 13.42
C GLN A 128 8.16 -5.87 12.34
N ILE A 129 8.66 -4.85 11.64
CA ILE A 129 7.91 -4.18 10.57
C ILE A 129 8.42 -4.65 9.20
N VAL A 130 7.48 -5.04 8.33
CA VAL A 130 7.71 -5.22 6.89
C VAL A 130 7.09 -4.04 6.16
N ASP A 131 7.92 -3.10 5.73
CA ASP A 131 7.44 -1.88 5.06
C ASP A 131 7.32 -2.08 3.55
N THR A 132 6.07 -2.13 3.06
CA THR A 132 5.75 -2.31 1.64
C THR A 132 5.47 -1.00 0.92
N THR A 133 5.62 0.14 1.58
CA THR A 133 5.36 1.47 1.01
C THR A 133 6.04 1.62 -0.36
N CYS A 134 5.30 2.16 -1.33
CA CYS A 134 5.78 2.44 -2.68
C CYS A 134 6.94 3.45 -2.64
N GLY A 135 7.97 3.22 -3.47
CA GLY A 135 9.12 4.13 -3.55
C GLY A 135 8.74 5.55 -3.96
N ASP A 136 7.71 5.71 -4.81
CA ASP A 136 7.20 7.01 -5.22
C ASP A 136 6.56 7.76 -4.04
N VAL A 137 5.79 7.06 -3.19
CA VAL A 137 5.21 7.62 -1.95
C VAL A 137 6.32 8.04 -0.99
N MET A 138 7.34 7.18 -0.80
CA MET A 138 8.50 7.52 0.05
C MET A 138 9.26 8.75 -0.48
N SER A 139 9.28 8.96 -1.80
CA SER A 139 9.90 10.13 -2.41
C SER A 139 9.17 11.43 -2.03
N VAL A 140 7.83 11.39 -1.97
CA VAL A 140 7.00 12.50 -1.48
C VAL A 140 7.28 12.75 0.01
N TRP A 141 7.35 11.69 0.83
CA TRP A 141 7.68 11.81 2.25
C TRP A 141 9.06 12.43 2.51
N LYS A 142 10.03 12.19 1.63
CA LYS A 142 11.35 12.83 1.71
C LYS A 142 11.24 14.34 1.46
N ARG A 143 10.39 14.77 0.52
CA ARG A 143 10.19 16.20 0.19
C ARG A 143 9.49 16.94 1.34
N VAL A 144 8.37 16.43 1.84
CA VAL A 144 7.62 17.11 2.91
C VAL A 144 8.43 17.22 4.21
N ARG A 145 9.26 16.21 4.55
CA ARG A 145 10.19 16.31 5.68
C ARG A 145 11.27 17.36 5.48
N LYS A 146 11.79 17.48 4.25
CA LYS A 146 12.75 18.53 3.90
C LYS A 146 12.11 19.91 4.08
N TYR A 147 10.88 20.10 3.60
CA TYR A 147 10.16 21.36 3.76
C TYR A 147 9.92 21.72 5.22
N ALA A 148 9.58 20.73 6.07
CA ALA A 148 9.49 20.95 7.51
C ALA A 148 10.81 21.48 8.09
N SER A 149 11.96 20.88 7.73
CA SER A 149 13.28 21.36 8.19
C SER A 149 13.70 22.73 7.65
N GLU A 150 13.04 23.20 6.59
CA GLU A 150 13.25 24.52 5.97
C GLU A 150 12.20 25.54 6.42
N SER A 151 11.37 25.21 7.43
CA SER A 151 10.26 26.04 7.91
C SER A 151 9.25 26.42 6.83
N ALA A 152 9.10 25.58 5.82
CA ALA A 152 8.15 25.76 4.73
C ALA A 152 6.86 24.95 4.97
N THR A 153 5.71 25.58 4.70
CA THR A 153 4.41 24.91 4.76
C THR A 153 4.20 24.04 3.53
N SER A 154 3.89 22.75 3.74
CA SER A 154 3.56 21.82 2.66
C SER A 154 2.08 21.94 2.27
N ILE A 155 1.80 22.25 1.00
CA ILE A 155 0.43 22.16 0.45
C ILE A 155 0.30 20.78 -0.21
N ILE A 156 -0.59 19.95 0.34
CA ILE A 156 -0.83 18.59 -0.14
C ILE A 156 -2.15 18.59 -0.90
N HIS A 157 -2.11 18.38 -2.22
CA HIS A 157 -3.31 18.24 -3.02
C HIS A 157 -3.84 16.80 -2.94
N GLY A 158 -5.03 16.60 -2.36
CA GLY A 158 -5.59 15.27 -2.17
C GLY A 158 -6.78 15.23 -1.22
N LYS A 159 -7.34 14.03 -1.03
CA LYS A 159 -8.45 13.80 -0.10
C LYS A 159 -7.88 13.64 1.32
N ALA A 160 -8.24 14.54 2.24
CA ALA A 160 -7.73 14.51 3.62
C ALA A 160 -7.94 13.16 4.34
N GLU A 161 -9.03 12.46 4.02
CA GLU A 161 -9.36 11.19 4.64
C GLU A 161 -8.62 9.97 4.07
N HIS A 162 -7.96 10.11 2.92
CA HIS A 162 -7.26 9.02 2.24
C HIS A 162 -5.98 8.63 2.99
N GLU A 163 -5.70 7.33 3.05
CA GLU A 163 -4.63 6.72 3.83
C GLU A 163 -3.25 7.27 3.43
N GLU A 164 -2.99 7.40 2.13
CA GLU A 164 -1.73 7.99 1.63
C GLU A 164 -1.58 9.46 2.06
N THR A 165 -2.69 10.20 2.09
CA THR A 165 -2.69 11.61 2.49
C THR A 165 -2.43 11.75 3.98
N LYS A 166 -3.06 10.92 4.82
CA LYS A 166 -2.80 10.85 6.27
C LYS A 166 -1.36 10.44 6.58
N ALA A 167 -0.86 9.42 5.89
CA ALA A 167 0.54 9.00 6.03
C ALA A 167 1.49 10.15 5.65
N THR A 168 1.26 10.80 4.51
CA THR A 168 2.09 11.91 4.03
C THR A 168 2.04 13.14 4.95
N SER A 169 0.85 13.55 5.39
CA SER A 169 0.67 14.70 6.27
C SER A 169 1.34 14.49 7.62
N SER A 170 1.26 13.27 8.17
CA SER A 170 1.99 12.94 9.41
C SER A 170 3.50 13.16 9.29
N ARG A 171 4.08 12.94 8.09
CA ARG A 171 5.51 13.20 7.81
C ARG A 171 5.82 14.68 7.63
N ALA A 172 4.85 15.47 7.18
CA ALA A 172 5.02 16.90 6.93
C ALA A 172 5.19 17.73 8.23
N LEU A 173 4.79 17.18 9.38
CA LEU A 173 5.03 17.80 10.68
C LEU A 173 6.51 17.76 11.12
N GLY A 174 7.34 16.90 10.52
CA GLY A 174 8.75 16.79 10.87
C GLY A 174 8.98 16.39 12.33
N ASP A 175 9.74 17.20 13.07
CA ASP A 175 9.98 17.10 14.52
C ASP A 175 8.93 17.87 15.35
N GLY A 176 7.83 18.31 14.73
CA GLY A 176 6.79 19.13 15.34
C GLY A 176 6.83 20.60 14.93
N SER A 177 7.84 21.02 14.16
CA SER A 177 7.96 22.40 13.65
C SER A 177 7.32 22.62 12.27
N GLY A 178 7.01 21.53 11.55
CA GLY A 178 6.45 21.58 10.21
C GLY A 178 4.96 21.92 10.19
N HIS A 179 4.52 22.53 9.09
CA HIS A 179 3.12 22.86 8.85
C HIS A 179 2.66 22.24 7.53
N TYR A 180 1.38 21.85 7.46
CA TYR A 180 0.78 21.43 6.20
C TYR A 180 -0.67 21.87 6.10
N VAL A 181 -1.16 21.97 4.86
CA VAL A 181 -2.59 22.09 4.55
C VAL A 181 -2.92 21.06 3.49
N VAL A 182 -4.04 20.35 3.65
CA VAL A 182 -4.58 19.46 2.62
C VAL A 182 -5.69 20.20 1.87
N VAL A 183 -5.57 20.27 0.56
CA VAL A 183 -6.52 20.94 -0.33
C VAL A 183 -7.01 19.92 -1.34
N LEU A 184 -8.32 19.79 -1.54
CA LEU A 184 -8.87 18.93 -2.61
C LEU A 184 -9.42 19.79 -3.76
N THR A 185 -10.09 20.88 -3.41
CA THR A 185 -10.81 21.79 -4.29
C THR A 185 -10.40 23.24 -4.04
N LEU A 186 -10.73 24.13 -4.97
CA LEU A 186 -10.55 25.59 -4.79
C LEU A 186 -11.39 26.17 -3.65
N ALA A 187 -12.39 25.44 -3.15
CA ALA A 187 -13.17 25.89 -1.99
C ALA A 187 -12.44 25.64 -0.66
N ASP A 188 -11.37 24.83 -0.67
CA ASP A 188 -10.56 24.51 0.52
C ASP A 188 -9.38 25.48 0.72
N THR A 189 -9.17 26.43 -0.21
CA THR A 189 -8.09 27.45 -0.18
C THR A 189 -8.59 28.78 0.35
#